data_AF-G0EHX8-F1
#
_entry.id   AF-G0EHX8-F1
#
_cell.length_a   1.000
_cell.length_b   1.000
_cell.length_c   1.000
_cell.angle_alpha   90.00
_cell.angle_beta   90.00
_cell.angle_gamma   90.00
#
_symmetry.space_group_name_H-M   'P 1'
#
loop_
_entity.id
_entity.type
_entity.pdbx_description
1 polymer ?
#
loop_
_entity_poly.entity_id
_entity_poly.type
_entity_poly.pdbx_seq_one_letter_code
_entity_poly.pdbx_strand_id
1 'polypeptide(L)' 'MRRARKFGFFKRMATKHGRDVLKRRRRKGRYRLTAADE' A
#
# COMPACT_ATOMS: atom_id res chain seq x y z
N MET A 1 -12.95 8.69 -2.94
CA MET A 1 -12.24 9.22 -1.74
C MET A 1 -12.06 8.25 -0.56
N ARG A 2 -13.09 7.52 -0.07
CA ARG A 2 -12.95 6.66 1.14
C ARG A 2 -11.84 5.58 1.05
N ARG A 3 -11.64 4.99 -0.13
CA ARG A 3 -10.72 3.86 -0.34
C ARG A 3 -9.24 4.27 -0.33
N ALA A 4 -8.89 5.40 -0.94
CA ALA A 4 -7.54 5.95 -0.93
C ALA A 4 -7.08 6.38 0.48
N ARG A 5 -7.98 6.94 1.29
CA ARG A 5 -7.66 7.29 2.69
C ARG A 5 -7.32 6.08 3.56
N LYS A 6 -8.00 4.95 3.34
CA LYS A 6 -7.82 3.73 4.15
C LYS A 6 -6.73 2.81 3.60
N PHE A 7 -6.63 2.69 2.28
CA PHE A 7 -5.78 1.70 1.61
C PHE A 7 -4.77 2.28 0.65
N GLY A 8 -4.68 3.60 0.51
CA GLY A 8 -3.74 4.27 -0.38
C GLY A 8 -2.30 4.21 0.09
N PHE A 9 -1.40 4.57 -0.81
CA PHE A 9 0.04 4.47 -0.64
C PHE A 9 0.57 5.24 0.58
N PHE A 10 0.19 6.52 0.71
CA PHE A 10 0.60 7.35 1.84
C PHE A 10 0.19 6.76 3.20
N LYS A 11 -1.01 6.19 3.30
CA LYS A 11 -1.47 5.54 4.54
C LYS A 11 -0.63 4.31 4.90
N ARG A 12 -0.19 3.55 3.89
CA ARG A 12 0.72 2.42 4.09
C ARG A 12 2.11 2.88 4.52
N MET A 13 2.62 3.98 3.97
CA MET A 13 3.93 4.52 4.35
C MET A 13 3.95 5.11 5.77
N ALA A 14 2.82 5.65 6.25
CA ALA A 14 2.72 6.30 7.56
C ALA A 14 2.95 5.38 8.77
N THR A 15 2.80 4.06 8.62
CA THR A 15 2.95 3.09 9.73
C THR A 15 4.05 2.08 9.43
N LYS A 16 4.72 1.54 10.46
CA LYS A 16 5.73 0.48 10.28
C LYS A 16 5.13 -0.75 9.59
N HIS A 17 3.97 -1.20 10.08
CA HIS A 17 3.29 -2.36 9.51
C HIS A 17 2.86 -2.15 8.05
N GLY A 18 2.42 -0.93 7.69
CA GLY A 18 2.05 -0.62 6.31
C GLY A 18 3.25 -0.64 5.35
N ARG A 19 4.44 -0.19 5.80
CA ARG A 19 5.69 -0.31 5.04
C ARG A 19 6.08 -1.78 4.81
N ASP A 20 5.91 -2.64 5.81
CA ASP A 20 6.18 -4.08 5.69
C ASP A 20 5.23 -4.75 4.68
N VAL A 21 3.96 -4.33 4.65
CA VAL A 21 3.01 -4.79 3.61
C VAL A 21 3.52 -4.43 2.22
N LEU A 22 3.95 -3.19 2.00
CA LEU A 22 4.50 -2.76 0.70
C LEU A 22 5.79 -3.54 0.35
N LYS A 23 6.68 -3.78 1.32
CA LYS A 23 7.89 -4.57 1.13
C LYS A 23 7.58 -6.00 0.69
N ARG A 24 6.60 -6.66 1.32
CA ARG A 24 6.14 -8.00 0.90
C ARG A 24 5.53 -8.00 -0.50
N ARG A 25 4.74 -6.97 -0.84
CA ARG A 25 4.12 -6.85 -2.17
C ARG A 25 5.14 -6.62 -3.28
N ARG A 26 6.16 -5.78 -3.04
CA ARG A 26 7.31 -5.58 -3.94
C ARG A 26 8.11 -6.86 -4.13
N ARG A 27 8.44 -7.57 -3.04
CA ARG A 27 9.15 -8.85 -3.11
C ARG A 27 8.38 -9.90 -3.93
N LYS A 28 7.05 -9.91 -3.82
CA LYS A 28 6.18 -10.79 -4.62
C LYS A 28 6.05 -10.34 -6.09
N GLY A 29 6.53 -9.15 -6.47
CA GLY A 29 6.42 -8.62 -7.84
C GLY A 29 5.01 -8.20 -8.23
N ARG A 30 4.18 -7.74 -7.28
CA ARG A 30 2.82 -7.29 -7.60
C ARG A 30 2.85 -6.01 -8.43
N TYR A 31 2.22 -6.03 -9.61
CA TYR A 31 2.08 -4.85 -10.48
C TYR A 31 1.43 -3.65 -9.77
N ARG A 32 0.37 -3.89 -8.99
CA ARG A 32 -0.26 -2.87 -8.13
C ARG A 32 0.13 -3.06 -6.68
N LEU A 33 0.68 -2.03 -6.03
CA LEU A 33 1.12 -2.10 -4.64
C LEU A 33 0.02 -1.74 -3.65
N THR A 34 -0.95 -0.92 -4.05
CA THR A 34 -2.14 -0.65 -3.25
C THR A 34 -3.44 -0.87 -4.05
N ALA A 35 -4.57 -0.93 -3.33
CA ALA A 35 -5.89 -1.13 -3.91
C ALA A 35 -6.55 0.19 -4.33
N ALA A 36 -5.82 1.30 -4.25
CA ALA A 36 -6.30 2.65 -4.55
C ALA A 36 -5.28 3.42 -5.41
N ASP A 37 -4.38 2.72 -6.12
CA ASP A 37 -3.54 3.31 -7.18
C ASP A 37 -4.36 3.50 -8.49
N GLU A 38 -5.65 3.83 -8.36
CA GLU A 38 -6.59 4.28 -9.41
C GLU A 38 -7.21 5.59 -8.94
#